data_AF-A0A5B8UCU7-F1
#
_entry.id   AF-A0A5B8UCU7-F1
#
_cell.length_a   1.000
_cell.length_b   1.000
_cell.length_c   1.000
_cell.angle_alpha   90.00
_cell.angle_beta   90.00
_cell.angle_gamma   90.00
#
_symmetry.space_group_name_H-M   'P 1'
#
loop_
_entity.id
_entity.type
_entity.pdbx_description
1 polymer ?
#
loop_
_entity_poly.entity_id
_entity_poly.type
_entity_poly.pdbx_seq_one_letter_code
_entity_poly.pdbx_strand_id
1 'polypeptide(L)'
;MNRFKPSLFSFIIFTMTVFTSSTCTADPLTDKALAELRNVLKTETEFVKVHAAEYLIWLGYPAEVRQVFLKENELHGDQPKYRITIWRVLAQTETDPQGKKVWYDKIFKAFGDVNGPDRLHAAETLAKLKLSPAERYPEATQKSINDESRNMQAYTHWALSYAPGANADRFRKDFLKMAESDTNQIVRMISAFILRKSGGLTETEWTELSRAALAEPADSPLKKNLLNTAIVTFPSGEKRTADYEKIRKAMTENYQRFSAGERMELAQALAEKGDASDLPILASYLNNENSKGLYEADSKEAADVRANAAYAIVKIKRRIEASGK
;
A
#
# COMPACT_ATOMS: atom_id res chain seq x y z
N MET A 1 -24.06 -4.02 85.49
CA MET A 1 -22.97 -4.39 84.55
C MET A 1 -23.61 -5.13 83.38
N ASN A 2 -23.96 -4.39 82.31
CA ASN A 2 -23.22 -4.31 81.03
C ASN A 2 -23.17 -5.65 80.27
N ARG A 3 -23.56 -5.81 79.00
CA ARG A 3 -24.10 -4.94 77.94
C ARG A 3 -24.67 -5.89 76.87
N PHE A 4 -25.83 -5.53 76.30
CA PHE A 4 -26.37 -6.11 75.08
C PHE A 4 -25.45 -5.80 73.88
N LYS A 5 -25.21 -6.79 73.01
CA LYS A 5 -24.50 -6.61 71.72
C LYS A 5 -25.52 -6.28 70.62
N PRO A 6 -25.33 -5.21 69.82
CA PRO A 6 -26.14 -4.96 68.64
C PRO A 6 -25.57 -5.65 67.39
N SER A 7 -26.49 -6.05 66.52
CA SER A 7 -26.28 -6.68 65.21
C SER A 7 -25.75 -5.68 64.18
N LEU A 8 -24.73 -6.06 63.41
CA LEU A 8 -24.24 -5.30 62.25
C LEU A 8 -25.19 -5.51 61.06
N PHE A 9 -25.91 -4.47 60.67
CA PHE A 9 -26.54 -4.37 59.35
C PHE A 9 -25.47 -3.95 58.33
N SER A 10 -25.22 -4.81 57.33
CA SER A 10 -24.37 -4.49 56.19
C SER A 10 -25.23 -3.82 55.10
N PHE A 11 -24.96 -2.55 54.80
CA PHE A 11 -25.57 -1.81 53.70
C PHE A 11 -24.82 -2.16 52.41
N ILE A 12 -25.46 -2.89 51.49
CA ILE A 12 -24.96 -3.09 50.13
C ILE A 12 -25.32 -1.85 49.32
N ILE A 13 -24.32 -1.02 49.01
CA ILE A 13 -24.45 0.11 48.07
C ILE A 13 -24.42 -0.48 46.65
N PHE A 14 -25.56 -0.48 45.98
CA PHE A 14 -25.68 -0.84 44.58
C PHE A 14 -25.23 0.36 43.73
N THR A 15 -23.97 0.37 43.31
CA THR A 15 -23.47 1.33 42.32
C THR A 15 -24.08 0.99 40.97
N MET A 16 -25.10 1.74 40.55
CA MET A 16 -25.57 1.73 39.17
C MET A 16 -24.46 2.25 38.27
N THR A 17 -23.73 1.33 37.63
CA THR A 17 -22.84 1.64 36.51
C THR A 17 -23.71 2.07 35.34
N VAL A 18 -23.79 3.38 35.10
CA VAL A 18 -24.36 3.93 33.87
C VAL A 18 -23.43 3.52 32.73
N PHE A 19 -23.82 2.51 31.97
CA PHE A 19 -23.21 2.22 30.67
C PHE A 19 -23.55 3.40 29.76
N THR A 20 -22.62 4.32 29.58
CA THR A 20 -22.65 5.23 28.45
C THR A 20 -22.43 4.38 27.20
N SER A 21 -23.52 4.02 26.55
CA SER A 21 -23.48 3.53 25.17
C SER A 21 -22.82 4.62 24.34
N SER A 22 -21.53 4.44 24.03
CA SER A 22 -20.85 5.22 23.01
C SER A 22 -21.60 5.00 21.71
N THR A 23 -22.48 5.95 21.37
CA THR A 23 -23.09 6.02 20.05
C THR A 23 -21.96 6.12 19.04
N CYS A 24 -21.77 5.05 18.27
CA CYS A 24 -20.94 5.04 17.08
C CYS A 24 -21.54 6.09 16.13
N THR A 25 -21.02 7.32 16.17
CA THR A 25 -21.35 8.33 15.20
C THR A 25 -20.79 7.86 13.86
N ALA A 26 -21.65 7.37 12.98
CA ALA A 26 -21.30 7.03 11.61
C ALA A 26 -20.55 8.21 10.99
N ASP A 27 -19.35 7.96 10.46
CA ASP A 27 -18.57 8.95 9.71
C ASP A 27 -18.95 8.81 8.22
N PRO A 28 -19.81 9.68 7.67
CA PRO A 28 -20.39 9.47 6.35
C PRO A 28 -19.35 9.39 5.23
N LEU A 29 -18.21 10.05 5.41
CA LEU A 29 -17.12 10.01 4.43
C LEU A 29 -16.36 8.67 4.47
N THR A 30 -16.14 8.11 5.66
CA THR A 30 -15.53 6.79 5.82
C THR A 30 -16.45 5.70 5.27
N ASP A 31 -17.75 5.78 5.54
CA ASP A 31 -18.73 4.83 5.01
C ASP A 31 -18.79 4.87 3.48
N LYS A 32 -18.81 6.08 2.90
CA LYS A 32 -18.76 6.27 1.44
C LYS A 32 -17.49 5.70 0.83
N ALA A 33 -16.33 5.94 1.45
CA ALA A 33 -15.05 5.41 0.98
C ALA A 33 -15.00 3.87 1.02
N LEU A 34 -15.48 3.26 2.11
CA LEU A 34 -15.56 1.80 2.21
C LEU A 34 -16.55 1.20 1.22
N ALA A 35 -17.69 1.87 0.99
CA ALA A 35 -18.65 1.47 -0.03
C ALA A 35 -18.02 1.50 -1.43
N GLU A 36 -17.22 2.53 -1.75
CA GLU A 36 -16.53 2.62 -3.03
C GLU A 36 -15.51 1.50 -3.22
N LEU A 37 -14.66 1.20 -2.23
CA LEU A 37 -13.71 0.08 -2.31
C LEU A 37 -14.40 -1.25 -2.57
N ARG A 38 -15.54 -1.49 -1.89
CA ARG A 38 -16.35 -2.70 -2.10
C ARG A 38 -17.02 -2.72 -3.47
N ASN A 39 -17.42 -1.56 -4.00
CA ASN A 39 -17.98 -1.45 -5.34
C ASN A 39 -16.92 -1.82 -6.38
N VAL A 40 -15.74 -1.18 -6.32
CA VAL A 40 -14.60 -1.46 -7.21
C VAL A 40 -14.20 -2.93 -7.16
N LEU A 41 -14.12 -3.53 -5.96
CA LEU A 41 -13.85 -4.97 -5.79
C LEU A 41 -14.84 -5.86 -6.56
N LYS A 42 -16.12 -5.46 -6.62
CA LYS A 42 -17.19 -6.25 -7.24
C LYS A 42 -17.27 -6.03 -8.76
N THR A 43 -17.13 -4.79 -9.23
CA THR A 43 -17.47 -4.40 -10.60
C THR A 43 -16.27 -4.34 -11.54
N GLU A 44 -15.08 -4.02 -11.04
CA GLU A 44 -13.90 -3.89 -11.89
C GLU A 44 -13.30 -5.26 -12.25
N THR A 45 -12.24 -5.26 -13.04
CA THR A 45 -11.52 -6.47 -13.46
C THR A 45 -10.02 -6.30 -13.28
N GLU A 46 -9.28 -7.41 -13.30
CA GLU A 46 -7.81 -7.41 -13.38
C GLU A 46 -7.14 -6.56 -12.29
N PHE A 47 -6.20 -5.69 -12.66
CA PHE A 47 -5.34 -4.94 -11.73
C PHE A 47 -6.12 -3.95 -10.85
N VAL A 48 -7.17 -3.31 -11.38
CA VAL A 48 -7.99 -2.37 -10.60
C VAL A 48 -8.73 -3.11 -9.47
N LYS A 49 -9.27 -4.30 -9.76
CA LYS A 49 -9.87 -5.17 -8.73
C LYS A 49 -8.83 -5.59 -7.68
N VAL A 50 -7.60 -5.91 -8.11
CA VAL A 50 -6.50 -6.28 -7.21
C VAL A 50 -6.12 -5.12 -6.28
N HIS A 51 -6.08 -3.88 -6.76
CA HIS A 51 -5.79 -2.72 -5.91
C HIS A 51 -6.86 -2.54 -4.83
N ALA A 52 -8.15 -2.59 -5.19
CA ALA A 52 -9.23 -2.52 -4.21
C ALA A 52 -9.18 -3.66 -3.17
N ALA A 53 -8.86 -4.88 -3.62
CA ALA A 53 -8.66 -6.03 -2.75
C ALA A 53 -7.52 -5.82 -1.74
N GLU A 54 -6.35 -5.36 -2.21
CA GLU A 54 -5.20 -5.07 -1.36
C GLU A 54 -5.52 -3.97 -0.35
N TYR A 55 -6.20 -2.90 -0.76
CA TYR A 55 -6.63 -1.84 0.16
C TYR A 55 -7.59 -2.36 1.24
N LEU A 56 -8.58 -3.18 0.87
CA LEU A 56 -9.50 -3.77 1.85
C LEU A 56 -8.78 -4.72 2.82
N ILE A 57 -7.83 -5.53 2.34
CA ILE A 57 -6.99 -6.36 3.20
C ILE A 57 -6.22 -5.50 4.20
N TRP A 58 -5.54 -4.43 3.74
CA TRP A 58 -4.75 -3.55 4.61
C TRP A 58 -5.61 -2.73 5.58
N LEU A 59 -6.89 -2.53 5.24
CA LEU A 59 -7.89 -1.95 6.14
C LEU A 59 -8.53 -2.98 7.07
N GLY A 60 -8.15 -4.26 7.03
CA GLY A 60 -8.62 -5.29 7.96
C GLY A 60 -9.92 -5.99 7.53
N TYR A 61 -10.23 -5.99 6.23
CA TYR A 61 -11.41 -6.68 5.66
C TYR A 61 -11.02 -7.85 4.71
N PRO A 62 -10.18 -8.82 5.13
CA PRO A 62 -9.70 -9.88 4.24
C PRO A 62 -10.78 -10.91 3.86
N ALA A 63 -11.80 -11.10 4.69
CA ALA A 63 -12.80 -12.16 4.49
C ALA A 63 -13.65 -11.95 3.23
N GLU A 64 -14.14 -10.73 3.00
CA GLU A 64 -14.91 -10.40 1.79
C GLU A 64 -14.04 -10.50 0.53
N VAL A 65 -12.79 -10.05 0.62
CA VAL A 65 -11.82 -10.15 -0.47
C VAL A 65 -11.55 -11.60 -0.84
N ARG A 66 -11.38 -12.47 0.16
CA ARG A 66 -11.14 -13.89 -0.06
C ARG A 66 -12.24 -14.55 -0.88
N GLN A 67 -13.50 -14.28 -0.53
CA GLN A 67 -14.65 -14.87 -1.23
C GLN A 67 -14.65 -14.49 -2.71
N VAL A 68 -14.42 -13.20 -3.01
CA VAL A 68 -14.32 -12.70 -4.39
C VAL A 68 -13.15 -13.35 -5.12
N PHE A 69 -11.97 -13.40 -4.51
CA PHE A 69 -10.77 -13.87 -5.19
C PHE A 69 -10.66 -15.38 -5.34
N LEU A 70 -11.37 -16.16 -4.52
CA LEU A 70 -11.56 -17.60 -4.80
C LEU A 70 -12.33 -17.77 -6.10
N LYS A 71 -13.37 -16.96 -6.32
CA LYS A 71 -14.12 -16.97 -7.58
C LYS A 71 -13.29 -16.48 -8.77
N GLU A 72 -12.51 -15.41 -8.58
CA GLU A 72 -11.54 -14.96 -9.60
C GLU A 72 -10.55 -16.07 -9.97
N ASN A 73 -10.05 -16.83 -9.00
CA ASN A 73 -9.15 -17.95 -9.28
C ASN A 73 -9.83 -19.09 -10.05
N GLU A 74 -11.12 -19.36 -9.82
CA GLU A 74 -11.87 -20.33 -10.61
C GLU A 74 -12.02 -19.90 -12.08
N LEU A 75 -12.25 -18.60 -12.31
CA LEU A 75 -12.53 -18.06 -13.65
C LEU A 75 -11.26 -17.72 -14.44
N HIS A 76 -10.22 -17.24 -13.74
CA HIS A 76 -9.04 -16.62 -14.33
C HIS A 76 -7.72 -17.21 -13.81
N GLY A 77 -7.76 -18.33 -13.08
CA GLY A 77 -6.58 -19.00 -12.54
C GLY A 77 -5.58 -19.49 -13.60
N ASP A 78 -6.01 -19.59 -14.85
CA ASP A 78 -5.16 -19.98 -15.99
C ASP A 78 -4.66 -18.78 -16.82
N GLN A 79 -5.18 -17.57 -16.60
CA GLN A 79 -4.76 -16.37 -17.33
C GLN A 79 -3.37 -15.92 -16.88
N PRO A 80 -2.35 -15.95 -17.76
CA PRO A 80 -1.00 -15.51 -17.39
C PRO A 80 -0.99 -14.08 -16.86
N LYS A 81 -0.04 -13.79 -15.97
CA LYS A 81 0.16 -12.53 -15.25
C LYS A 81 -0.96 -12.25 -14.23
N TYR A 82 -2.22 -12.31 -14.63
CA TYR A 82 -3.34 -12.05 -13.73
C TYR A 82 -3.48 -13.13 -12.65
N ARG A 83 -3.30 -14.41 -12.99
CA ARG A 83 -3.30 -15.49 -11.99
C ARG A 83 -2.30 -15.29 -10.85
N ILE A 84 -1.16 -14.66 -11.12
CA ILE A 84 -0.15 -14.38 -10.10
C ILE A 84 -0.65 -13.36 -9.08
N THR A 85 -1.35 -12.31 -9.53
CA THR A 85 -1.90 -11.30 -8.62
C THR A 85 -3.11 -11.85 -7.87
N ILE A 86 -3.90 -12.73 -8.47
CA ILE A 86 -4.96 -13.49 -7.78
C ILE A 86 -4.35 -14.34 -6.65
N TRP A 87 -3.32 -15.12 -6.93
CA TRP A 87 -2.65 -15.94 -5.91
C TRP A 87 -2.02 -15.08 -4.81
N ARG A 88 -1.49 -13.89 -5.14
CA ARG A 88 -0.98 -12.93 -4.14
C ARG A 88 -2.08 -12.47 -3.19
N VAL A 89 -3.25 -12.08 -3.72
CA VAL A 89 -4.39 -11.67 -2.91
C VAL A 89 -4.87 -12.83 -2.04
N LEU A 90 -5.03 -14.02 -2.62
CA LEU A 90 -5.44 -15.21 -1.86
C LEU A 90 -4.45 -15.56 -0.74
N ALA A 91 -3.15 -15.47 -0.99
CA ALA A 91 -2.13 -15.69 0.03
C ALA A 91 -2.20 -14.68 1.19
N GLN A 92 -2.51 -13.41 0.90
CA GLN A 92 -2.67 -12.38 1.92
C GLN A 92 -3.97 -12.56 2.75
N THR A 93 -5.04 -13.07 2.15
CA THR A 93 -6.30 -13.33 2.85
C THR A 93 -6.32 -14.65 3.62
N GLU A 94 -5.41 -15.57 3.32
CA GLU A 94 -5.37 -16.89 3.94
C GLU A 94 -4.81 -16.83 5.36
N THR A 95 -5.55 -17.42 6.30
CA THR A 95 -5.17 -17.46 7.72
C THR A 95 -4.51 -18.77 8.10
N ASP A 96 -4.86 -19.87 7.42
CA ASP A 96 -4.21 -21.17 7.65
C ASP A 96 -2.81 -21.20 7.01
N PRO A 97 -1.73 -21.49 7.78
CA PRO A 97 -0.40 -21.59 7.23
C PRO A 97 -0.25 -22.59 6.09
N GLN A 98 -0.97 -23.73 6.13
CA GLN A 98 -0.90 -24.74 5.06
C GLN A 98 -1.60 -24.26 3.79
N GLY A 99 -2.80 -23.71 3.91
CA GLY A 99 -3.49 -23.03 2.81
C GLY A 99 -2.65 -21.93 2.19
N LYS A 100 -1.94 -21.14 3.01
CA LYS A 100 -1.08 -20.04 2.53
C LYS A 100 0.09 -20.56 1.71
N LYS A 101 0.68 -21.66 2.17
CA LYS A 101 1.76 -22.36 1.47
C LYS A 101 1.35 -22.79 0.07
N VAL A 102 0.11 -23.22 -0.16
CA VAL A 102 -0.38 -23.59 -1.51
C VAL A 102 -0.25 -22.42 -2.50
N TRP A 103 -0.63 -21.21 -2.08
CA TRP A 103 -0.53 -20.02 -2.94
C TRP A 103 0.93 -19.61 -3.16
N TYR A 104 1.75 -19.63 -2.11
CA TYR A 104 3.18 -19.38 -2.23
C TYR A 104 3.87 -20.37 -3.17
N ASP A 105 3.55 -21.67 -3.08
CA ASP A 105 4.11 -22.71 -3.94
C ASP A 105 3.82 -22.45 -5.42
N LYS A 106 2.60 -22.00 -5.76
CA LYS A 106 2.24 -21.64 -7.14
C LYS A 106 3.06 -20.45 -7.65
N ILE A 107 3.21 -19.41 -6.83
CA ILE A 107 3.99 -18.21 -7.17
C ILE A 107 5.47 -18.55 -7.35
N PHE A 108 6.05 -19.31 -6.42
CA PHE A 108 7.43 -19.76 -6.52
C PHE A 108 7.67 -20.62 -7.78
N LYS A 109 6.74 -21.53 -8.10
CA LYS A 109 6.82 -22.33 -9.33
C LYS A 109 6.80 -21.45 -10.58
N ALA A 110 5.93 -20.43 -10.62
CA ALA A 110 5.87 -19.47 -11.73
C ALA A 110 7.14 -18.63 -11.87
N PHE A 111 7.83 -18.30 -10.77
CA PHE A 111 9.16 -17.67 -10.82
C PHE A 111 10.24 -18.64 -11.32
N GLY A 112 10.18 -19.91 -10.91
CA GLY A 112 11.13 -20.95 -11.30
C GLY A 112 11.06 -21.33 -12.78
N ASP A 113 9.92 -21.13 -13.43
CA ASP A 113 9.77 -21.29 -14.88
C ASP A 113 10.46 -20.14 -15.62
N VAL A 114 11.74 -20.35 -15.95
CA VAL A 114 12.60 -19.31 -16.51
C VAL A 114 12.15 -18.77 -17.88
N ASN A 115 11.29 -19.50 -18.58
CA ASN A 115 10.74 -19.12 -19.88
C ASN A 115 9.22 -18.84 -19.79
N GLY A 116 8.64 -18.93 -18.60
CA GLY A 116 7.21 -18.79 -18.36
C GLY A 116 6.75 -17.33 -18.49
N PRO A 117 5.50 -17.09 -18.95
CA PRO A 117 4.96 -15.75 -19.15
C PRO A 117 4.72 -14.98 -17.83
N ASP A 118 4.74 -15.68 -16.70
CA ASP A 118 4.45 -15.14 -15.38
C ASP A 118 5.68 -14.64 -14.63
N ARG A 119 6.88 -15.02 -15.10
CA ARG A 119 8.11 -14.94 -14.29
C ARG A 119 8.35 -13.56 -13.69
N LEU A 120 8.12 -12.49 -14.46
CA LEU A 120 8.28 -11.11 -14.00
C LEU A 120 7.27 -10.74 -12.90
N HIS A 121 6.01 -11.12 -13.07
CA HIS A 121 4.95 -10.85 -12.10
C HIS A 121 5.14 -11.70 -10.83
N ALA A 122 5.69 -12.91 -10.99
CA ALA A 122 6.06 -13.77 -9.87
C ALA A 122 7.22 -13.15 -9.07
N ALA A 123 8.25 -12.59 -9.73
CA ALA A 123 9.34 -11.88 -9.06
C ALA A 123 8.83 -10.69 -8.24
N GLU A 124 8.00 -9.83 -8.85
CA GLU A 124 7.36 -8.71 -8.14
C GLU A 124 6.51 -9.19 -6.96
N THR A 125 5.72 -10.25 -7.16
CA THR A 125 4.81 -10.79 -6.14
C THR A 125 5.56 -11.40 -4.96
N LEU A 126 6.62 -12.15 -5.21
CA LEU A 126 7.50 -12.67 -4.17
C LEU A 126 8.09 -11.52 -3.34
N ALA A 127 8.54 -10.45 -4.01
CA ALA A 127 9.05 -9.28 -3.33
C ALA A 127 7.98 -8.58 -2.46
N LYS A 128 6.78 -8.37 -3.00
CA LYS A 128 5.63 -7.80 -2.26
C LYS A 128 5.21 -8.64 -1.05
N LEU A 129 5.31 -9.97 -1.16
CA LEU A 129 5.03 -10.92 -0.08
C LEU A 129 6.22 -11.10 0.88
N LYS A 130 7.35 -10.44 0.63
CA LYS A 130 8.60 -10.54 1.39
C LYS A 130 9.19 -11.96 1.42
N LEU A 131 9.12 -12.64 0.28
CA LEU A 131 9.60 -14.01 0.09
C LEU A 131 10.79 -14.01 -0.87
N SER A 132 11.93 -14.57 -0.45
CA SER A 132 13.10 -14.73 -1.32
C SER A 132 13.01 -16.04 -2.11
N PRO A 133 13.26 -16.03 -3.44
CA PRO A 133 13.35 -17.24 -4.26
C PRO A 133 14.68 -18.00 -4.14
N ALA A 134 15.71 -17.40 -3.50
CA ALA A 134 17.08 -17.90 -3.58
C ALA A 134 17.26 -19.34 -3.08
N GLU A 135 16.59 -19.72 -1.99
CA GLU A 135 16.73 -21.06 -1.40
C GLU A 135 16.05 -22.13 -2.27
N ARG A 136 14.86 -21.82 -2.80
CA ARG A 136 14.02 -22.80 -3.49
C ARG A 136 14.30 -22.90 -4.98
N TYR A 137 14.71 -21.79 -5.59
CA TYR A 137 15.01 -21.69 -7.02
C TYR A 137 16.32 -20.91 -7.25
N PRO A 138 17.47 -21.42 -6.77
CA PRO A 138 18.75 -20.71 -6.83
C PRO A 138 19.19 -20.39 -8.26
N GLU A 139 19.04 -21.34 -9.20
CA GLU A 139 19.43 -21.14 -10.60
C GLU A 139 18.55 -20.09 -11.31
N ALA A 140 17.22 -20.18 -11.13
CA ALA A 140 16.30 -19.19 -11.69
C ALA A 140 16.56 -17.80 -11.09
N THR A 141 16.88 -17.73 -9.80
CA THR A 141 17.26 -16.49 -9.11
C THR A 141 18.54 -15.90 -9.70
N GLN A 142 19.59 -16.70 -9.87
CA GLN A 142 20.85 -16.27 -10.47
C GLN A 142 20.66 -15.79 -11.92
N LYS A 143 19.80 -16.46 -12.69
CA LYS A 143 19.42 -16.02 -14.03
C LYS A 143 18.68 -14.69 -13.98
N SER A 144 17.75 -14.50 -13.03
CA SER A 144 16.94 -13.28 -12.92
C SER A 144 17.76 -12.04 -12.53
N ILE A 145 18.80 -12.17 -11.69
CA ILE A 145 19.66 -11.04 -11.34
C ILE A 145 20.63 -10.65 -12.47
N ASN A 146 20.85 -11.55 -13.43
CA ASN A 146 21.66 -11.32 -14.63
C ASN A 146 20.80 -11.17 -15.90
N ASP A 147 19.48 -11.02 -15.76
CA ASP A 147 18.52 -10.99 -16.87
C ASP A 147 18.69 -9.71 -17.70
N GLU A 148 18.45 -9.74 -19.00
CA GLU A 148 18.48 -8.52 -19.83
C GLU A 148 17.42 -7.49 -19.38
N SER A 149 16.30 -7.98 -18.82
CA SER A 149 15.27 -7.14 -18.24
C SER A 149 15.72 -6.54 -16.90
N ARG A 150 16.03 -5.25 -16.90
CA ARG A 150 16.32 -4.48 -15.67
C ARG A 150 15.16 -4.48 -14.67
N ASN A 151 13.92 -4.61 -15.14
CA ASN A 151 12.75 -4.74 -14.26
C ASN A 151 12.79 -6.07 -13.49
N MET A 152 13.14 -7.18 -14.17
CA MET A 152 13.34 -8.48 -13.54
C MET A 152 14.44 -8.41 -12.48
N GLN A 153 15.57 -7.78 -12.80
CA GLN A 153 16.67 -7.59 -11.86
C GLN A 153 16.20 -6.82 -10.62
N ALA A 154 15.51 -5.69 -10.80
CA ALA A 154 15.04 -4.84 -9.70
C ALA A 154 14.08 -5.59 -8.75
N TYR A 155 13.07 -6.28 -9.29
CA TYR A 155 12.15 -7.08 -8.47
C TYR A 155 12.82 -8.27 -7.79
N THR A 156 13.75 -8.93 -8.47
CA THR A 156 14.50 -10.05 -7.86
C THR A 156 15.40 -9.57 -6.74
N HIS A 157 16.11 -8.46 -6.93
CA HIS A 157 16.88 -7.84 -5.85
C HIS A 157 16.00 -7.42 -4.68
N TRP A 158 14.77 -6.94 -4.94
CA TRP A 158 13.84 -6.61 -3.86
C TRP A 158 13.43 -7.87 -3.08
N ALA A 159 13.09 -8.96 -3.75
CA ALA A 159 12.80 -10.23 -3.08
C ALA A 159 14.01 -10.75 -2.27
N LEU A 160 15.21 -10.63 -2.82
CA LEU A 160 16.46 -11.01 -2.14
C LEU A 160 16.77 -10.17 -0.90
N SER A 161 16.30 -8.91 -0.85
CA SER A 161 16.48 -8.06 0.32
C SER A 161 15.82 -8.60 1.60
N TYR A 162 14.89 -9.55 1.45
CA TYR A 162 14.23 -10.25 2.55
C TYR A 162 14.82 -11.64 2.87
N ALA A 163 15.88 -12.07 2.17
CA ALA A 163 16.51 -13.35 2.46
C ALA A 163 17.17 -13.34 3.85
N PRO A 164 17.22 -14.49 4.56
CA PRO A 164 18.00 -14.60 5.79
C PRO A 164 19.47 -14.20 5.56
N GLY A 165 20.00 -13.31 6.42
CA GLY A 165 21.37 -12.80 6.29
C GLY A 165 21.58 -11.73 5.20
N ALA A 166 20.51 -11.28 4.51
CA ALA A 166 20.61 -10.19 3.56
C ALA A 166 21.07 -8.88 4.21
N ASN A 167 21.94 -8.14 3.52
CA ASN A 167 22.32 -6.79 3.91
C ASN A 167 21.26 -5.81 3.37
N ALA A 168 20.22 -5.57 4.16
CA ALA A 168 19.12 -4.68 3.79
C ALA A 168 19.59 -3.26 3.43
N ASP A 169 20.61 -2.73 4.12
CA ASP A 169 21.16 -1.40 3.85
C ASP A 169 21.83 -1.31 2.48
N ARG A 170 22.55 -2.36 2.07
CA ARG A 170 23.13 -2.42 0.73
C ARG A 170 22.03 -2.34 -0.33
N PHE A 171 21.00 -3.18 -0.24
CA PHE A 171 19.90 -3.18 -1.21
C PHE A 171 19.19 -1.82 -1.25
N ARG A 172 18.95 -1.23 -0.08
CA ARG A 172 18.32 0.10 0.05
C ARG A 172 19.13 1.19 -0.65
N LYS A 173 20.45 1.21 -0.49
CA LYS A 173 21.35 2.13 -1.20
C LYS A 173 21.36 1.89 -2.70
N ASP A 174 21.34 0.63 -3.14
CA ASP A 174 21.26 0.28 -4.56
C ASP A 174 19.94 0.80 -5.18
N PHE A 175 18.80 0.65 -4.48
CA PHE A 175 17.51 1.19 -4.92
C PHE A 175 17.46 2.72 -4.90
N LEU A 176 18.09 3.37 -3.92
CA LEU A 176 18.21 4.82 -3.90
C LEU A 176 18.94 5.33 -5.15
N LYS A 177 20.12 4.77 -5.43
CA LYS A 177 20.91 5.13 -6.62
C LYS A 177 20.12 4.88 -7.91
N MET A 178 19.41 3.75 -8.01
CA MET A 178 18.58 3.43 -9.18
C MET A 178 17.40 4.41 -9.32
N ALA A 179 16.73 4.80 -8.24
CA ALA A 179 15.64 5.78 -8.29
C ALA A 179 16.12 7.17 -8.76
N GLU A 180 17.31 7.57 -8.33
CA GLU A 180 17.87 8.89 -8.64
C GLU A 180 18.42 8.99 -10.05
N SER A 181 19.10 7.95 -10.55
CA SER A 181 20.02 8.11 -11.69
C SER A 181 19.98 7.01 -12.76
N ASP A 182 19.14 5.96 -12.63
CA ASP A 182 19.06 4.94 -13.68
C ASP A 182 18.53 5.54 -14.99
N THR A 183 19.10 5.17 -16.12
CA THR A 183 18.68 5.71 -17.43
C THR A 183 17.32 5.19 -17.86
N ASN A 184 16.86 4.07 -17.30
CA ASN A 184 15.55 3.51 -17.54
C ASN A 184 14.52 4.09 -16.54
N GLN A 185 13.61 4.92 -17.04
CA GLN A 185 12.56 5.55 -16.22
C GLN A 185 11.69 4.53 -15.47
N ILE A 186 11.41 3.37 -16.06
CA ILE A 186 10.61 2.32 -15.40
C ILE A 186 11.38 1.75 -14.21
N VAL A 187 12.69 1.55 -14.33
CA VAL A 187 13.54 1.09 -13.21
C VAL A 187 13.60 2.15 -12.12
N ARG A 188 13.64 3.44 -12.47
CA ARG A 188 13.51 4.54 -11.49
C ARG A 188 12.19 4.45 -10.72
N MET A 189 11.06 4.27 -11.42
CA MET A 189 9.74 4.11 -10.78
C MET A 189 9.65 2.88 -9.88
N ILE A 190 10.16 1.73 -10.35
CA ILE A 190 10.18 0.48 -9.59
C ILE A 190 11.02 0.68 -8.32
N SER A 191 12.22 1.23 -8.45
CA SER A 191 13.13 1.47 -7.32
C SER A 191 12.52 2.43 -6.30
N ALA A 192 11.91 3.52 -6.75
CA ALA A 192 11.17 4.45 -5.90
C ALA A 192 9.99 3.75 -5.18
N PHE A 193 9.23 2.90 -5.86
CA PHE A 193 8.18 2.09 -5.24
C PHE A 193 8.74 1.12 -4.19
N ILE A 194 9.86 0.46 -4.48
CA ILE A 194 10.54 -0.45 -3.55
C ILE A 194 10.96 0.30 -2.29
N LEU A 195 11.55 1.50 -2.41
CA LEU A 195 11.93 2.34 -1.29
C LEU A 195 10.72 2.69 -0.40
N ARG A 196 9.57 3.00 -0.99
CA ARG A 196 8.31 3.25 -0.23
C ARG A 196 7.88 2.05 0.59
N LYS A 197 8.04 0.83 0.06
CA LYS A 197 7.59 -0.41 0.70
C LYS A 197 8.61 -0.96 1.71
N SER A 198 9.89 -0.71 1.49
CA SER A 198 10.98 -1.17 2.38
C SER A 198 11.26 -0.17 3.50
N GLY A 199 11.10 1.13 3.25
CA GLY A 199 11.34 2.19 4.23
C GLY A 199 12.79 2.28 4.70
N GLY A 200 12.99 2.87 5.88
CA GLY A 200 14.28 2.86 6.58
C GLY A 200 15.36 3.75 5.99
N LEU A 201 15.01 4.82 5.26
CA LEU A 201 15.99 5.83 4.86
C LEU A 201 16.57 6.56 6.07
N THR A 202 17.88 6.76 6.10
CA THR A 202 18.52 7.71 7.03
C THR A 202 18.20 9.14 6.60
N GLU A 203 18.46 10.11 7.47
CA GLU A 203 18.28 11.53 7.15
C GLU A 203 19.11 11.96 5.92
N THR A 204 20.35 11.47 5.81
CA THR A 204 21.21 11.75 4.65
C THR A 204 20.62 11.21 3.36
N GLU A 205 20.23 9.94 3.34
CA GLU A 205 19.65 9.30 2.15
C GLU A 205 18.28 9.90 1.77
N TRP A 206 17.48 10.30 2.77
CA TRP A 206 16.25 11.04 2.51
C TRP A 206 16.53 12.44 1.94
N THR A 207 17.59 13.10 2.41
CA THR A 207 18.01 14.41 1.90
C THR A 207 18.48 14.31 0.44
N GLU A 208 19.18 13.24 0.08
CA GLU A 208 19.57 12.95 -1.31
C GLU A 208 18.32 12.72 -2.19
N LEU A 209 17.43 11.83 -1.77
CA LEU A 209 16.17 11.54 -2.47
C LEU A 209 15.30 12.78 -2.64
N SER A 210 15.15 13.60 -1.59
CA SER A 210 14.31 14.80 -1.61
C SER A 210 14.83 15.84 -2.59
N ARG A 211 16.15 16.04 -2.67
CA ARG A 211 16.78 16.91 -3.67
C ARG A 211 16.54 16.38 -5.08
N ALA A 212 16.71 15.09 -5.32
CA ALA A 212 16.43 14.48 -6.61
C ALA A 212 14.94 14.65 -7.00
N ALA A 213 14.02 14.39 -6.07
CA ALA A 213 12.59 14.56 -6.29
C ALA A 213 12.20 16.02 -6.61
N LEU A 214 12.81 17.00 -5.93
CA LEU A 214 12.58 18.42 -6.18
C LEU A 214 13.20 18.90 -7.50
N ALA A 215 14.36 18.36 -7.88
CA ALA A 215 15.06 18.68 -9.12
C ALA A 215 14.45 18.02 -10.37
N GLU A 216 13.70 16.92 -10.22
CA GLU A 216 13.05 16.24 -11.35
C GLU A 216 12.15 17.22 -12.13
N PRO A 217 12.21 17.24 -13.48
CA PRO A 217 11.40 18.13 -14.30
C PRO A 217 9.89 17.99 -14.02
N ALA A 218 9.15 19.10 -14.14
CA ALA A 218 7.72 19.12 -13.83
C ALA A 218 6.88 18.27 -14.79
N ASP A 219 7.32 18.12 -16.04
CA ASP A 219 6.72 17.31 -17.10
C ASP A 219 7.18 15.84 -17.09
N SER A 220 8.14 15.49 -16.21
CA SER A 220 8.60 14.11 -16.09
C SER A 220 7.53 13.23 -15.45
N PRO A 221 7.23 12.04 -16.01
CA PRO A 221 6.31 11.08 -15.40
C PRO A 221 6.79 10.57 -14.04
N LEU A 222 8.06 10.82 -13.69
CA LEU A 222 8.66 10.42 -12.41
C LEU A 222 8.42 11.42 -11.29
N LYS A 223 8.04 12.65 -11.60
CA LYS A 223 7.98 13.75 -10.63
C LYS A 223 7.13 13.39 -9.41
N LYS A 224 5.89 12.99 -9.63
CA LYS A 224 4.96 12.63 -8.54
C LYS A 224 5.38 11.33 -7.84
N ASN A 225 5.95 10.38 -8.57
CA ASN A 225 6.43 9.13 -7.99
C ASN A 225 7.62 9.35 -7.02
N LEU A 226 8.58 10.20 -7.38
CA LEU A 226 9.72 10.55 -6.51
C LEU A 226 9.27 11.40 -5.31
N LEU A 227 8.38 12.38 -5.52
CA LEU A 227 7.80 13.18 -4.44
C LEU A 227 7.02 12.31 -3.45
N ASN A 228 6.19 11.37 -3.93
CA ASN A 228 5.51 10.38 -3.10
C ASN A 228 6.53 9.58 -2.28
N THR A 229 7.60 9.11 -2.92
CA THR A 229 8.67 8.36 -2.22
C THR A 229 9.25 9.17 -1.08
N ALA A 230 9.67 10.41 -1.35
CA ALA A 230 10.23 11.29 -0.34
C ALA A 230 9.24 11.55 0.81
N ILE A 231 7.93 11.71 0.54
CA ILE A 231 6.92 11.87 1.60
C ILE A 231 6.86 10.61 2.48
N VAL A 232 6.65 9.45 1.86
CA VAL A 232 6.40 8.19 2.58
C VAL A 232 7.63 7.75 3.38
N THR A 233 8.83 7.94 2.83
CA THR A 233 10.09 7.54 3.47
C THR A 233 10.68 8.62 4.37
N PHE A 234 9.97 9.73 4.65
CA PHE A 234 10.40 10.71 5.64
C PHE A 234 10.65 10.03 7.00
N PRO A 235 11.84 10.17 7.61
CA PRO A 235 12.21 9.51 8.86
C PRO A 235 11.17 9.73 9.95
N SER A 236 10.80 8.66 10.65
CA SER A 236 9.77 8.71 11.70
C SER A 236 10.33 9.33 12.97
N GLY A 237 9.52 10.12 13.68
CA GLY A 237 9.93 10.82 14.90
C GLY A 237 10.61 12.17 14.65
N GLU A 238 10.99 12.46 13.40
CA GLU A 238 11.58 13.74 13.02
C GLU A 238 10.52 14.84 12.87
N LYS A 239 10.93 16.07 13.20
CA LYS A 239 10.11 17.25 12.93
C LYS A 239 10.12 17.55 11.44
N ARG A 240 8.96 17.93 10.89
CA ARG A 240 8.84 18.33 9.49
C ARG A 240 9.85 19.44 9.17
N THR A 241 10.76 19.17 8.25
CA THR A 241 11.81 20.11 7.82
C THR A 241 11.28 21.06 6.75
N ALA A 242 12.01 22.14 6.48
CA ALA A 242 11.68 23.04 5.38
C ALA A 242 11.62 22.32 4.02
N ASP A 243 12.50 21.34 3.79
CA ASP A 243 12.51 20.54 2.56
C ASP A 243 11.31 19.58 2.51
N TYR A 244 10.88 19.02 3.64
CA TYR A 244 9.64 18.23 3.69
C TYR A 244 8.43 19.07 3.29
N GLU A 245 8.32 20.30 3.78
CA GLU A 245 7.22 21.20 3.41
C GLU A 245 7.27 21.61 1.93
N LYS A 246 8.47 21.82 1.35
CA LYS A 246 8.63 22.03 -0.10
C LYS A 246 8.14 20.83 -0.91
N ILE A 247 8.48 19.61 -0.49
CA ILE A 247 8.02 18.37 -1.13
C ILE A 247 6.51 18.26 -1.02
N ARG A 248 5.93 18.47 0.18
CA ARG A 248 4.48 18.44 0.40
C ARG A 248 3.78 19.42 -0.54
N LYS A 249 4.24 20.66 -0.58
CA LYS A 249 3.72 21.69 -1.49
C LYS A 249 3.80 21.23 -2.95
N ALA A 250 4.97 20.78 -3.42
CA ALA A 250 5.17 20.33 -4.80
C ALA A 250 4.31 19.09 -5.15
N MET A 251 4.02 18.23 -4.16
CA MET A 251 3.16 17.07 -4.35
C MET A 251 1.70 17.49 -4.57
N THR A 252 1.20 18.48 -3.81
CA THR A 252 -0.20 18.93 -3.83
C THR A 252 -0.48 20.09 -4.78
N GLU A 253 0.55 20.76 -5.29
CA GLU A 253 0.39 21.93 -6.15
C GLU A 253 -0.38 21.58 -7.43
N ASN A 254 -1.45 22.34 -7.71
CA ASN A 254 -2.35 22.14 -8.86
C ASN A 254 -3.05 20.77 -8.90
N TYR A 255 -3.33 20.15 -7.74
CA TYR A 255 -3.93 18.82 -7.64
C TYR A 255 -5.26 18.66 -8.41
N GLN A 256 -5.98 19.75 -8.69
CA GLN A 256 -7.21 19.75 -9.48
C GLN A 256 -6.97 19.35 -10.95
N ARG A 257 -5.75 19.55 -11.46
CA ARG A 257 -5.35 19.30 -12.85
C ARG A 257 -4.61 17.99 -13.06
N PHE A 258 -4.47 17.18 -12.01
CA PHE A 258 -3.71 15.93 -12.06
C PHE A 258 -4.40 14.89 -12.92
N SER A 259 -3.61 14.25 -13.79
CA SER A 259 -3.96 13.01 -14.48
C SER A 259 -4.31 11.90 -13.48
N ALA A 260 -4.96 10.83 -13.95
CA ALA A 260 -5.30 9.69 -13.09
C ALA A 260 -4.07 9.14 -12.33
N GLY A 261 -2.93 8.98 -13.01
CA GLY A 261 -1.66 8.56 -12.41
C GLY A 261 -1.21 9.44 -11.26
N GLU A 262 -1.21 10.76 -11.47
CA GLU A 262 -0.79 11.73 -10.45
C GLU A 262 -1.76 11.78 -9.26
N ARG A 263 -3.07 11.61 -9.50
CA ARG A 263 -4.07 11.50 -8.44
C ARG A 263 -3.85 10.26 -7.57
N MET A 264 -3.54 9.11 -8.19
CA MET A 264 -3.21 7.89 -7.47
C MET A 264 -1.93 8.06 -6.63
N GLU A 265 -0.86 8.63 -7.19
CA GLU A 265 0.38 8.88 -6.46
C GLU A 265 0.16 9.84 -5.28
N LEU A 266 -0.64 10.90 -5.44
CA LEU A 266 -0.99 11.80 -4.34
C LEU A 266 -1.81 11.06 -3.27
N ALA A 267 -2.84 10.33 -3.66
CA ALA A 267 -3.67 9.59 -2.71
C ALA A 267 -2.84 8.57 -1.91
N GLN A 268 -1.89 7.87 -2.54
CA GLN A 268 -0.99 6.95 -1.84
C GLN A 268 -0.07 7.66 -0.85
N ALA A 269 0.50 8.81 -1.22
CA ALA A 269 1.31 9.62 -0.30
C ALA A 269 0.49 10.07 0.93
N LEU A 270 -0.75 10.52 0.68
CA LEU A 270 -1.68 10.98 1.71
C LEU A 270 -2.17 9.85 2.62
N ALA A 271 -2.37 8.64 2.09
CA ALA A 271 -2.74 7.48 2.88
C ALA A 271 -1.73 7.21 4.00
N GLU A 272 -0.44 7.37 3.73
CA GLU A 272 0.63 7.11 4.71
C GLU A 272 0.97 8.31 5.58
N LYS A 273 0.97 9.54 5.03
CA LYS A 273 1.47 10.74 5.74
C LYS A 273 0.53 11.94 5.76
N GLY A 274 -0.64 11.86 5.13
CA GLY A 274 -1.64 12.92 5.11
C GLY A 274 -2.35 13.10 6.44
N ASP A 275 -3.04 14.22 6.62
CA ASP A 275 -3.78 14.57 7.83
C ASP A 275 -5.20 15.09 7.51
N ALA A 276 -5.92 15.59 8.52
CA ALA A 276 -7.31 16.03 8.35
C ALA A 276 -7.47 17.11 7.27
N SER A 277 -6.45 17.94 7.06
CA SER A 277 -6.49 19.01 6.04
C SER A 277 -6.44 18.48 4.61
N ASP A 278 -6.01 17.23 4.41
CA ASP A 278 -5.92 16.59 3.09
C ASP A 278 -7.23 15.90 2.67
N LEU A 279 -8.18 15.70 3.59
CA LEU A 279 -9.46 15.02 3.30
C LEU A 279 -10.29 15.68 2.18
N PRO A 280 -10.38 17.02 2.06
CA PRO A 280 -11.09 17.65 0.95
C PRO A 280 -10.52 17.28 -0.42
N ILE A 281 -9.19 17.15 -0.54
CA ILE A 281 -8.54 16.73 -1.79
C ILE A 281 -8.99 15.31 -2.15
N LEU A 282 -8.92 14.39 -1.20
CA LEU A 282 -9.29 12.99 -1.43
C LEU A 282 -10.78 12.82 -1.69
N ALA A 283 -11.64 13.60 -1.02
CA ALA A 283 -13.08 13.62 -1.29
C ALA A 283 -13.37 14.08 -2.73
N SER A 284 -12.64 15.09 -3.22
CA SER A 284 -12.77 15.55 -4.62
C SER A 284 -12.42 14.43 -5.62
N TYR A 285 -11.37 13.65 -5.34
CA TYR A 285 -10.96 12.52 -6.18
C TYR A 285 -11.96 11.36 -6.11
N LEU A 286 -12.47 11.05 -4.92
CA LEU A 286 -13.54 10.07 -4.72
C LEU A 286 -14.80 10.41 -5.53
N ASN A 287 -15.07 11.71 -5.74
CA ASN A 287 -16.21 12.21 -6.51
C ASN A 287 -15.89 12.46 -7.99
N ASN A 288 -14.69 12.12 -8.48
CA ASN A 288 -14.21 12.49 -9.82
C ASN A 288 -14.28 13.99 -10.14
N GLU A 289 -14.20 14.86 -9.14
CA GLU A 289 -14.19 16.31 -9.37
C GLU A 289 -12.96 16.72 -10.20
N ASN A 290 -13.16 17.71 -11.08
CA ASN A 290 -12.14 18.23 -11.98
C ASN A 290 -11.48 17.17 -12.91
N SER A 291 -12.12 16.03 -13.15
CA SER A 291 -11.58 14.96 -14.03
C SER A 291 -11.78 15.23 -15.52
N LYS A 292 -12.72 16.11 -15.89
CA LYS A 292 -13.08 16.38 -17.29
C LYS A 292 -11.86 16.82 -18.11
N GLY A 293 -11.58 16.08 -19.19
CA GLY A 293 -10.42 16.31 -20.06
C GLY A 293 -9.10 15.72 -19.53
N LEU A 294 -9.11 15.04 -18.39
CA LEU A 294 -7.96 14.32 -17.82
C LEU A 294 -8.15 12.80 -17.91
N TYR A 295 -9.37 12.33 -17.63
CA TYR A 295 -9.82 10.94 -17.82
C TYR A 295 -11.37 10.86 -17.73
N GLU A 296 -11.96 9.79 -18.27
CA GLU A 296 -13.42 9.59 -18.24
C GLU A 296 -13.88 9.07 -16.89
N ALA A 297 -14.96 9.64 -16.33
CA ALA A 297 -15.38 9.38 -14.95
C ALA A 297 -15.82 7.91 -14.68
N ASP A 298 -16.27 7.22 -15.72
CA ASP A 298 -16.72 5.82 -15.72
C ASP A 298 -15.64 4.83 -16.21
N SER A 299 -14.41 5.30 -16.45
CA SER A 299 -13.31 4.44 -16.89
C SER A 299 -12.69 3.63 -15.75
N LYS A 300 -11.91 2.60 -16.12
CA LYS A 300 -11.10 1.79 -15.20
C LYS A 300 -10.11 2.65 -14.40
N GLU A 301 -9.49 3.63 -15.05
CA GLU A 301 -8.58 4.58 -14.43
C GLU A 301 -9.30 5.44 -13.37
N ALA A 302 -10.52 5.89 -13.65
CA ALA A 302 -11.32 6.60 -12.67
C ALA A 302 -11.66 5.72 -11.46
N ALA A 303 -12.02 4.45 -11.69
CA ALA A 303 -12.26 3.49 -10.61
C ALA A 303 -11.00 3.30 -9.74
N ASP A 304 -9.81 3.22 -10.35
CA ASP A 304 -8.55 3.08 -9.62
C ASP A 304 -8.20 4.35 -8.82
N VAL A 305 -8.43 5.54 -9.39
CA VAL A 305 -8.30 6.82 -8.66
C VAL A 305 -9.22 6.84 -7.44
N ARG A 306 -10.50 6.46 -7.61
CA ARG A 306 -11.46 6.42 -6.51
C ARG A 306 -11.08 5.40 -5.45
N ALA A 307 -10.56 4.23 -5.83
CA ALA A 307 -10.07 3.23 -4.89
C ALA A 307 -8.89 3.74 -4.06
N ASN A 308 -7.89 4.38 -4.71
CA ASN A 308 -6.77 4.99 -4.02
C ASN A 308 -7.22 6.10 -3.04
N ALA A 309 -8.12 6.98 -3.48
CA ALA A 309 -8.66 8.05 -2.65
C ALA A 309 -9.45 7.50 -1.45
N ALA A 310 -10.29 6.50 -1.68
CA ALA A 310 -11.06 5.83 -0.63
C ALA A 310 -10.16 5.19 0.42
N TYR A 311 -9.12 4.45 0.01
CA TYR A 311 -8.13 3.88 0.91
C TYR A 311 -7.46 4.97 1.78
N ALA A 312 -7.03 6.07 1.16
CA ALA A 312 -6.37 7.17 1.85
C ALA A 312 -7.28 7.85 2.88
N ILE A 313 -8.56 8.07 2.55
CA ILE A 313 -9.56 8.65 3.46
C ILE A 313 -9.68 7.80 4.72
N VAL A 314 -9.89 6.49 4.59
CA VAL A 314 -10.07 5.59 5.73
C VAL A 314 -8.80 5.55 6.60
N LYS A 315 -7.62 5.52 5.97
CA LYS A 315 -6.32 5.55 6.68
C LYS A 315 -6.12 6.83 7.49
N ILE A 316 -6.44 8.00 6.93
CA ILE A 316 -6.32 9.28 7.64
C ILE A 316 -7.31 9.34 8.80
N LYS A 317 -8.57 8.95 8.58
CA LYS A 317 -9.61 8.95 9.62
C LYS A 317 -9.25 8.06 10.80
N ARG A 318 -8.79 6.83 10.55
CA ARG A 318 -8.29 5.93 11.61
C ARG A 318 -7.10 6.51 12.37
N ARG A 319 -6.20 7.24 11.69
CA ARG A 319 -5.10 7.94 12.37
C ARG A 319 -5.59 9.05 13.29
N ILE A 320 -6.53 9.87 12.82
CA ILE A 320 -7.13 10.95 13.63
C ILE A 320 -7.81 10.37 14.87
N GLU A 321 -8.62 9.31 14.70
CA GLU A 321 -9.28 8.62 15.82
C GLU A 321 -8.29 8.02 16.81
N ALA A 322 -7.17 7.47 16.33
CA ALA A 322 -6.12 6.92 17.18
C ALA A 322 -5.32 8.00 17.93
N SER A 323 -5.16 9.19 17.36
CA SER A 323 -4.47 10.33 18.02
C SER A 323 -5.36 11.13 18.98
N GLY A 324 -6.68 10.97 18.89
CA GLY A 324 -7.66 11.58 19.81
C GLY A 324 -8.01 10.71 21.02
N LYS A 325 -7.44 9.49 21.12
CA LYS A 325 -7.51 8.60 22.29
C LYS A 325 -6.23 8.73 23.10
#